data_AF-A0A2V8A3S2-F1
#
_entry.id   AF-A0A2V8A3S2-F1
#
_cell.length_a   1.000
_cell.length_b   1.000
_cell.length_c   1.000
_cell.angle_alpha   90.00
_cell.angle_beta   90.00
_cell.angle_gamma   90.00
#
_symmetry.space_group_name_H-M   'P 1'
#
loop_
_entity.id
_entity.type
_entity.pdbx_description
1 polymer ?
#
loop_
_entity_poly.entity_id
_entity_poly.type
_entity_poly.pdbx_seq_one_letter_code
_entity_poly.pdbx_strand_id
1 'polypeptide(L)'
;MSSLDDRIDDLFKQPLKEFTRERNALMKTVRGADATRVRTLAKPSVVAWAANQVYWRARGVYERLIKSGERLRKAQIAALTGKSADLREANDAHRRAVADAVKEAERFAVDAGSHPAPDALMRTFEALSLAKEPPAPPGRLSQPLQPAGFEALAGVKPAVRIARTSTSVGAEHARPGSTGASGASSAPTQRRTQKKEAGEARKRAAEERKRAAAVKKAEAAVERARHKMLAAQEALRRSREG
;
A
#
# COMPACT_ATOMS: atom_id res chain seq x y z
N MET A 1 -34.24 15.76 9.93
CA MET A 1 -33.64 14.48 10.34
C MET A 1 -32.38 14.29 9.51
N SER A 2 -31.21 14.09 10.13
CA SER A 2 -29.98 13.79 9.37
C SER A 2 -30.15 12.50 8.58
N SER A 3 -29.64 12.47 7.35
CA SER A 3 -29.72 11.28 6.50
C SER A 3 -28.94 10.12 7.12
N LEU A 4 -29.21 8.88 6.69
CA LEU A 4 -28.41 7.74 7.13
C LEU A 4 -26.91 7.95 6.81
N ASP A 5 -26.62 8.56 5.67
CA ASP A 5 -25.25 8.82 5.24
C ASP A 5 -24.54 9.81 6.18
N ASP A 6 -25.20 10.87 6.64
CA ASP A 6 -24.62 11.79 7.63
C ASP A 6 -24.30 11.08 8.95
N ARG A 7 -25.19 10.18 9.37
CA ARG A 7 -25.01 9.39 10.61
C ARG A 7 -23.89 8.37 10.47
N ILE A 8 -23.69 7.82 9.27
CA ILE A 8 -22.53 6.98 8.95
C ILE A 8 -21.25 7.84 8.97
N ASP A 9 -21.28 9.04 8.38
CA ASP A 9 -20.13 9.96 8.43
C ASP A 9 -19.71 10.27 9.85
N ASP A 10 -20.68 10.48 10.74
CA ASP A 10 -20.40 10.72 12.15
C ASP A 10 -19.64 9.55 12.79
N LEU A 11 -19.91 8.29 12.42
CA LEU A 11 -19.12 7.15 12.90
C LEU A 11 -17.65 7.26 12.51
N PHE A 12 -17.34 7.73 11.30
CA PHE A 12 -15.97 7.85 10.80
C PHE A 12 -15.24 9.10 11.34
N LYS A 13 -15.96 10.09 11.87
CA LYS A 13 -15.38 11.27 12.55
C LYS A 13 -14.98 10.98 14.00
N GLN A 14 -15.62 10.01 14.66
CA GLN A 14 -15.35 9.67 16.06
C GLN A 14 -13.96 9.04 16.26
N PRO A 15 -13.39 9.10 17.48
CA PRO A 15 -12.21 8.33 17.83
C PRO A 15 -12.42 6.83 17.59
N LEU A 16 -11.38 6.13 17.11
CA LEU A 16 -11.45 4.71 16.74
C LEU A 16 -11.97 3.78 17.84
N LYS A 17 -11.71 4.11 19.10
CA LYS A 17 -12.19 3.35 20.25
C LYS A 17 -13.71 3.37 20.38
N GLU A 18 -14.36 4.44 19.94
CA GLU A 18 -15.81 4.63 20.05
C GLU A 18 -16.58 3.98 18.90
N PHE A 19 -15.93 3.76 17.74
CA PHE A 19 -16.56 3.31 16.50
C PHE A 19 -17.52 2.13 16.67
N THR A 20 -17.08 1.06 17.36
CA THR A 20 -17.90 -0.15 17.53
C THR A 20 -19.13 0.12 18.41
N ARG A 21 -18.96 0.92 19.48
CA ARG A 21 -20.07 1.28 20.37
C ARG A 21 -21.11 2.12 19.61
N GLU A 22 -20.65 3.15 18.92
CA GLU A 22 -21.52 4.06 18.17
C GLU A 22 -22.21 3.37 16.98
N ARG A 23 -21.50 2.49 16.26
CA ARG A 23 -22.11 1.68 15.19
C ARG A 23 -23.22 0.80 15.73
N ASN A 24 -23.00 0.13 16.87
CA ASN A 24 -24.01 -0.71 17.50
C ASN A 24 -25.20 0.10 18.03
N ALA A 25 -24.96 1.31 18.53
CA ALA A 25 -26.03 2.24 18.90
C ALA A 25 -26.85 2.67 17.68
N LEU A 26 -26.18 3.05 16.58
CA LEU A 26 -26.82 3.39 15.31
C LEU A 26 -27.69 2.25 14.79
N MET A 27 -27.19 1.01 14.81
CA MET A 27 -27.95 -0.18 14.40
C MET A 27 -29.29 -0.34 15.14
N LYS A 28 -29.38 0.05 16.42
CA LYS A 28 -30.63 -0.05 17.20
C LYS A 28 -31.69 0.93 16.73
N THR A 29 -31.29 2.02 16.10
CA THR A 29 -32.17 3.11 15.66
C THR A 29 -32.63 3.01 14.20
N VAL A 30 -32.05 2.09 13.42
CA VAL A 30 -32.39 1.86 12.01
C VAL A 30 -32.98 0.46 11.82
N ARG A 31 -33.69 0.23 10.71
CA ARG A 31 -34.38 -1.04 10.42
C ARG A 31 -34.12 -1.49 8.98
N GLY A 32 -34.42 -2.75 8.68
CA GLY A 32 -34.35 -3.30 7.33
C GLY A 32 -32.95 -3.21 6.68
N ALA A 33 -32.91 -2.76 5.43
CA ALA A 33 -31.69 -2.65 4.63
C ALA A 33 -30.66 -1.71 5.28
N ASP A 34 -31.10 -0.63 5.91
CA ASP A 34 -30.23 0.35 6.57
C ASP A 34 -29.49 -0.23 7.77
N ALA A 35 -30.18 -1.05 8.58
CA ALA A 35 -29.54 -1.77 9.68
C ALA A 35 -28.46 -2.74 9.17
N THR A 36 -28.72 -3.41 8.04
CA THR A 36 -27.73 -4.27 7.39
C THR A 36 -26.53 -3.48 6.89
N ARG A 37 -26.77 -2.32 6.24
CA ARG A 37 -25.73 -1.43 5.73
C ARG A 37 -24.82 -0.91 6.85
N VAL A 38 -25.38 -0.54 8.00
CA VAL A 38 -24.60 -0.11 9.17
C VAL A 38 -23.82 -1.29 9.78
N ARG A 39 -24.44 -2.47 9.86
CA ARG A 39 -23.81 -3.68 10.43
C ARG A 39 -22.56 -4.11 9.65
N THR A 40 -22.57 -3.97 8.33
CA THR A 40 -21.46 -4.38 7.47
C THR A 40 -20.31 -3.37 7.44
N LEU A 41 -20.46 -2.18 8.05
CA LEU A 41 -19.36 -1.23 8.18
C LEU A 41 -18.22 -1.81 9.01
N ALA A 42 -17.07 -1.94 8.36
CA ALA A 42 -15.82 -2.33 8.99
C ALA A 42 -15.26 -1.18 9.81
N LYS A 43 -14.74 -1.50 11.00
CA LYS A 43 -13.97 -0.55 11.81
C LYS A 43 -12.71 -0.15 11.03
N PRO A 44 -12.43 1.16 10.87
CA PRO A 44 -11.22 1.59 10.19
C PRO A 44 -9.95 1.15 10.92
N SER A 45 -8.90 0.84 10.17
CA SER A 45 -7.54 0.76 10.72
C SER A 45 -7.05 2.14 11.17
N VAL A 46 -5.98 2.20 11.96
CA VAL A 46 -5.38 3.47 12.42
C VAL A 46 -4.99 4.36 11.25
N VAL A 47 -4.34 3.79 10.23
CA VAL A 47 -3.91 4.53 9.03
C VAL A 47 -5.11 5.03 8.24
N ALA A 48 -6.12 4.17 8.02
CA ALA A 48 -7.34 4.56 7.28
C ALA A 48 -8.12 5.65 8.01
N TRP A 49 -8.26 5.54 9.33
CA TRP A 49 -8.92 6.56 10.15
C TRP A 49 -8.19 7.91 10.10
N ALA A 50 -6.87 7.91 10.25
CA ALA A 50 -6.07 9.14 10.18
C ALA A 50 -6.20 9.80 8.80
N ALA A 51 -6.21 9.02 7.72
CA ALA A 51 -6.48 9.52 6.37
C ALA A 51 -7.91 10.10 6.23
N ASN A 52 -8.91 9.45 6.82
CA ASN A 52 -10.28 9.98 6.87
C ASN A 52 -10.34 11.31 7.64
N GLN A 53 -9.58 11.47 8.72
CA GLN A 53 -9.58 12.73 9.48
C GLN A 53 -9.07 13.91 8.65
N VAL A 54 -8.14 13.70 7.72
CA VAL A 54 -7.71 14.77 6.80
C VAL A 54 -8.86 15.25 5.93
N TYR A 55 -9.73 14.35 5.46
CA TYR A 55 -10.97 14.75 4.75
C TYR A 55 -11.89 15.59 5.64
N TRP A 56 -12.13 15.15 6.88
CA TRP A 56 -13.11 15.76 7.79
C TRP A 56 -12.65 17.05 8.45
N ARG A 57 -11.36 17.15 8.79
CA ARG A 57 -10.81 18.20 9.66
C ARG A 57 -9.81 19.10 8.95
N ALA A 58 -9.24 18.66 7.82
CA ALA A 58 -8.26 19.41 7.02
C ALA A 58 -8.68 19.43 5.53
N ARG A 59 -9.94 19.78 5.27
CA ARG A 59 -10.57 19.68 3.95
C ARG A 59 -9.75 20.32 2.82
N GLY A 60 -9.17 21.49 3.06
CA GLY A 60 -8.31 22.17 2.08
C GLY A 60 -7.05 21.37 1.73
N VAL A 61 -6.44 20.67 2.69
CA VAL A 61 -5.28 19.78 2.44
C VAL A 61 -5.71 18.58 1.60
N TYR A 62 -6.84 17.95 1.95
CA TYR A 62 -7.41 16.84 1.20
C TYR A 62 -7.68 17.22 -0.26
N GLU A 63 -8.35 18.35 -0.50
CA GLU A 63 -8.69 18.80 -1.86
C GLU A 63 -7.44 19.14 -2.69
N ARG A 64 -6.42 19.76 -2.07
CA ARG A 64 -5.14 20.00 -2.75
C ARG A 64 -4.45 18.69 -3.14
N LEU A 65 -4.47 17.69 -2.26
CA LEU A 65 -3.95 16.36 -2.54
C LEU A 65 -4.64 15.74 -3.76
N ILE A 66 -5.98 15.69 -3.78
CA ILE A 66 -6.74 15.12 -4.91
C ILE A 66 -6.44 15.88 -6.21
N LYS A 67 -6.50 17.22 -6.20
CA LYS A 67 -6.21 18.05 -7.38
C LYS A 67 -4.78 17.85 -7.90
N SER A 68 -3.79 17.74 -7.00
CA SER A 68 -2.41 17.49 -7.39
C SER A 68 -2.22 16.10 -8.03
N GLY A 69 -2.91 15.07 -7.52
CA GLY A 69 -2.90 13.72 -8.10
C GLY A 69 -3.56 13.67 -9.47
N GLU A 70 -4.68 14.38 -9.66
CA GLU A 70 -5.32 14.53 -10.98
C GLU A 70 -4.39 15.25 -11.98
N ARG A 71 -3.73 16.34 -11.57
CA ARG A 71 -2.76 17.07 -12.41
C ARG A 71 -1.60 16.17 -12.81
N LEU A 72 -1.05 15.41 -11.86
CA LEU A 72 0.04 14.47 -12.12
C LEU A 72 -0.39 13.38 -13.10
N ARG A 73 -1.57 12.76 -12.90
CA ARG A 73 -2.10 11.75 -13.82
C ARG A 73 -2.28 12.30 -15.23
N LYS A 74 -2.84 13.51 -15.36
CA LYS A 74 -3.01 14.19 -16.66
C LYS A 74 -1.66 14.46 -17.33
N ALA A 75 -0.67 14.94 -16.59
CA ALA A 75 0.69 15.19 -17.10
C ALA A 75 1.37 13.89 -17.55
N GLN A 76 1.23 12.80 -16.78
CA GLN A 76 1.74 11.48 -17.14
C GLN A 76 1.10 10.96 -18.44
N ILE A 77 -0.23 11.05 -18.57
CA ILE A 77 -0.93 10.65 -19.80
C ILE A 77 -0.47 11.50 -20.99
N ALA A 78 -0.37 12.82 -20.83
CA ALA A 78 0.08 13.72 -21.89
C ALA A 78 1.49 13.35 -22.39
N ALA A 79 2.43 13.14 -21.46
CA ALA A 79 3.80 12.72 -21.77
C ALA A 79 3.85 11.37 -22.53
N LEU A 80 3.02 10.40 -22.14
CA LEU A 80 2.91 9.10 -22.83
C LEU A 80 2.33 9.22 -24.24
N THR A 81 1.50 10.24 -24.50
CA THR A 81 0.93 10.54 -25.82
C THR A 81 1.79 11.48 -26.67
N GLY A 82 3.02 11.80 -26.25
CA GLY A 82 3.93 12.67 -26.98
C GLY A 82 3.57 14.17 -26.92
N LYS A 83 2.67 14.58 -26.01
CA LYS A 83 2.32 15.98 -25.78
C LYS A 83 3.28 16.59 -24.76
N SER A 84 3.56 17.88 -24.89
CA SER A 84 4.32 18.62 -23.87
C SER A 84 3.49 18.70 -22.58
N ALA A 85 4.13 18.33 -21.46
CA ALA A 85 3.56 18.46 -20.13
C ALA A 85 4.68 18.72 -19.14
N ASP A 86 4.44 19.63 -18.18
CA ASP A 86 5.39 19.84 -17.08
C ASP A 86 5.22 18.75 -16.02
N LEU A 87 5.82 17.58 -16.31
CA LEU A 87 5.81 16.44 -15.42
C LEU A 87 6.58 16.71 -14.12
N ARG A 88 7.63 17.53 -14.18
CA ARG A 88 8.46 17.82 -13.02
C ARG A 88 7.68 18.65 -12.01
N GLU A 89 7.07 19.75 -12.44
CA GLU A 89 6.26 20.60 -11.57
C GLU A 89 5.06 19.82 -11.01
N ALA A 90 4.39 19.02 -11.83
CA ALA A 90 3.25 18.21 -11.38
C ALA A 90 3.65 17.17 -10.31
N ASN A 91 4.82 16.53 -10.46
CA ASN A 91 5.34 15.58 -9.49
C ASN A 91 5.76 16.28 -8.18
N ASP A 92 6.44 17.42 -8.28
CA ASP A 92 6.87 18.18 -7.10
C ASP A 92 5.67 18.73 -6.31
N ALA A 93 4.63 19.22 -7.01
CA ALA A 93 3.39 19.65 -6.38
C ALA A 93 2.65 18.51 -5.67
N HIS A 94 2.61 17.33 -6.30
CA HIS A 94 2.01 16.13 -5.72
C HIS A 94 2.75 15.66 -4.47
N ARG A 95 4.08 15.56 -4.52
CA ARG A 95 4.90 15.19 -3.35
C ARG A 95 4.69 16.12 -2.16
N ARG A 96 4.61 17.44 -2.39
CA ARG A 96 4.30 18.41 -1.34
C ARG A 96 2.92 18.19 -0.75
N ALA A 97 1.90 17.99 -1.58
CA ALA A 97 0.54 17.76 -1.10
C ALA A 97 0.39 16.45 -0.32
N VAL A 98 1.12 15.39 -0.71
CA VAL A 98 1.20 14.14 0.07
C VAL A 98 1.85 14.39 1.43
N ALA A 99 2.99 15.10 1.47
CA ALA A 99 3.68 15.40 2.72
C ALA A 99 2.80 16.22 3.70
N ASP A 100 2.09 17.23 3.19
CA ASP A 100 1.13 18.02 3.98
C ASP A 100 0.00 17.14 4.55
N ALA A 101 -0.54 16.22 3.74
CA ALA A 101 -1.59 15.31 4.17
C ALA A 101 -1.10 14.31 5.24
N VAL A 102 0.12 13.77 5.09
CA VAL A 102 0.75 12.91 6.08
C VAL A 102 0.91 13.65 7.41
N LYS A 103 1.43 14.89 7.37
CA LYS A 103 1.62 15.71 8.57
C LYS A 103 0.31 15.95 9.34
N GLU A 104 -0.77 16.30 8.65
CA GLU A 104 -2.07 16.47 9.31
C GLU A 104 -2.62 15.15 9.85
N ALA A 105 -2.49 14.05 9.10
CA ALA A 105 -2.95 12.73 9.53
C ALA A 105 -2.21 12.25 10.79
N GLU A 106 -0.89 12.44 10.86
CA GLU A 106 -0.08 12.14 12.04
C GLU A 106 -0.53 12.97 13.23
N ARG A 107 -0.72 14.28 13.05
CA ARG A 107 -1.21 15.16 14.12
C ARG A 107 -2.55 14.67 14.67
N PHE A 108 -3.52 14.37 13.80
CA PHE A 108 -4.83 13.86 14.25
C PHE A 108 -4.74 12.50 14.94
N ALA A 109 -3.82 11.64 14.51
CA ALA A 109 -3.60 10.35 15.15
C ALA A 109 -2.99 10.50 16.53
N VAL A 110 -1.98 11.36 16.69
CA VAL A 110 -1.33 11.65 17.97
C VAL A 110 -2.32 12.28 18.95
N ASP A 111 -3.11 13.26 18.50
CA ASP A 111 -4.18 13.88 19.30
C ASP A 111 -5.21 12.84 19.80
N ALA A 112 -5.39 11.73 19.06
CA ALA A 112 -6.25 10.61 19.42
C ALA A 112 -5.53 9.45 20.12
N GLY A 113 -4.24 9.62 20.48
CA GLY A 113 -3.44 8.63 21.20
C GLY A 113 -2.92 7.47 20.34
N SER A 114 -2.81 7.65 19.02
CA SER A 114 -2.35 6.64 18.06
C SER A 114 -1.13 7.11 17.26
N HIS A 115 -0.28 6.18 16.87
CA HIS A 115 0.97 6.48 16.16
C HIS A 115 1.09 5.59 14.89
N PRO A 116 0.38 5.94 13.80
CA PRO A 116 0.51 5.22 12.53
C PRO A 116 1.92 5.36 11.96
N ALA A 117 2.38 4.35 11.22
CA ALA A 117 3.63 4.46 10.48
C ALA A 117 3.53 5.55 9.39
N PRO A 118 4.43 6.55 9.36
CA PRO A 118 4.41 7.64 8.38
C PRO A 118 4.38 7.13 6.93
N ASP A 119 5.18 6.11 6.66
CA ASP A 119 5.32 5.46 5.35
C ASP A 119 4.02 4.76 4.89
N ALA A 120 3.19 4.26 5.82
CA ALA A 120 1.89 3.70 5.48
C ALA A 120 0.85 4.78 5.14
N LEU A 121 0.92 5.94 5.80
CA LEU A 121 0.11 7.11 5.46
C LEU A 121 0.48 7.66 4.09
N MET A 122 1.78 7.81 3.83
CA MET A 122 2.31 8.27 2.54
C MET A 122 1.78 7.41 1.39
N ARG A 123 1.96 6.08 1.47
CA ARG A 123 1.42 5.14 0.47
C ARG A 123 -0.09 5.25 0.29
N THR A 124 -0.83 5.42 1.39
CA THR A 124 -2.30 5.55 1.34
C THR A 124 -2.72 6.82 0.60
N PHE A 125 -2.08 7.96 0.88
CA PHE A 125 -2.40 9.24 0.22
C PHE A 125 -1.93 9.29 -1.24
N GLU A 126 -0.79 8.70 -1.56
CA GLU A 126 -0.35 8.51 -2.94
C GLU A 126 -1.37 7.69 -3.73
N ALA A 127 -1.77 6.52 -3.20
CA ALA A 127 -2.77 5.67 -3.83
C ALA A 127 -4.12 6.37 -3.98
N LEU A 128 -4.57 7.07 -2.93
CA LEU A 128 -5.84 7.80 -2.91
C LEU A 128 -5.88 8.92 -3.96
N SER A 129 -4.82 9.73 -4.03
CA SER A 129 -4.73 10.85 -4.97
C SER A 129 -4.56 10.41 -6.43
N LEU A 130 -3.97 9.24 -6.66
CA LEU A 130 -3.76 8.67 -7.99
C LEU A 130 -4.87 7.71 -8.42
N ALA A 131 -5.84 7.38 -7.56
CA ALA A 131 -7.03 6.62 -7.93
C ALA A 131 -7.97 7.44 -8.84
N LYS A 132 -8.42 6.84 -9.96
CA LYS A 132 -9.48 7.44 -10.79
C LYS A 132 -10.81 7.46 -10.04
N GLU A 133 -11.12 6.32 -9.42
CA GLU A 133 -12.30 6.11 -8.59
C GLU A 133 -11.81 5.46 -7.28
N PRO A 134 -11.96 6.13 -6.12
CA PRO A 134 -11.55 5.54 -4.85
C PRO A 134 -12.49 4.38 -4.48
N PRO A 135 -11.99 3.33 -3.80
CA PRO A 135 -12.78 2.14 -3.47
C PRO A 135 -13.85 2.37 -2.40
N ALA A 136 -13.87 3.55 -1.79
CA ALA A 136 -14.86 3.95 -0.81
C ALA A 136 -15.15 5.46 -0.96
N PRO A 137 -16.32 5.93 -0.49
CA PRO A 137 -16.58 7.36 -0.39
C PRO A 137 -15.49 8.07 0.41
N PRO A 138 -15.12 9.31 0.02
CA PRO A 138 -14.16 10.12 0.76
C PRO A 138 -14.51 10.20 2.25
N GLY A 139 -13.49 10.04 3.11
CA GLY A 139 -13.68 10.07 4.56
C GLY A 139 -14.23 8.78 5.17
N ARG A 140 -14.43 7.70 4.39
CA ARG A 140 -14.96 6.41 4.85
C ARG A 140 -14.05 5.21 4.56
N LEU A 141 -12.73 5.41 4.45
CA LEU A 141 -11.79 4.30 4.28
C LEU A 141 -11.80 3.39 5.52
N SER A 142 -11.94 2.09 5.30
CA SER A 142 -11.78 1.08 6.36
C SER A 142 -10.37 0.51 6.42
N GLN A 143 -9.69 0.43 5.27
CA GLN A 143 -8.34 -0.13 5.13
C GLN A 143 -7.41 0.89 4.45
N PRO A 144 -6.10 0.84 4.74
CA PRO A 144 -5.14 1.67 4.03
C PRO A 144 -5.11 1.26 2.56
N LEU A 145 -4.94 2.25 1.69
CA LEU A 145 -4.78 1.99 0.26
C LEU A 145 -3.32 1.68 -0.03
N GLN A 146 -3.10 0.74 -0.93
CA GLN A 146 -1.78 0.51 -1.52
C GLN A 146 -1.75 1.13 -2.91
N PRO A 147 -0.65 1.77 -3.32
CA PRO A 147 -0.46 2.17 -4.70
C PRO A 147 -0.66 0.94 -5.57
N ALA A 148 -1.36 1.09 -6.70
CA ALA A 148 -1.41 0.02 -7.69
C ALA A 148 0.03 -0.24 -8.16
N GLY A 149 0.63 -1.31 -7.64
CA GLY A 149 1.96 -1.74 -8.05
C GLY A 149 1.93 -2.31 -9.47
N PHE A 150 3.04 -2.91 -9.88
CA PHE A 150 3.15 -3.67 -11.14
C PHE A 150 2.14 -4.82 -11.28
N GLU A 151 1.40 -5.18 -10.23
CA GLU A 151 0.29 -6.14 -10.27
C GLU A 151 -0.85 -5.67 -11.20
N ALA A 152 -1.04 -4.35 -11.38
CA ALA A 152 -1.97 -3.81 -12.37
C ALA A 152 -1.47 -3.93 -13.82
N LEU A 153 -0.18 -4.27 -14.01
CA LEU A 153 0.43 -4.55 -15.32
C LEU A 153 0.59 -6.06 -15.58
N ALA A 154 0.18 -6.92 -14.64
CA ALA A 154 0.13 -8.36 -14.86
C ALA A 154 -0.93 -8.69 -15.92
N GLY A 155 -0.52 -8.66 -17.20
CA GLY A 155 -1.38 -8.80 -18.37
C GLY A 155 -1.03 -7.88 -19.53
N VAL A 156 -0.21 -6.85 -19.31
CA VAL A 156 0.26 -5.94 -20.37
C VAL A 156 1.64 -6.37 -20.84
N LYS A 157 1.72 -6.98 -22.03
CA LYS A 157 3.00 -7.31 -22.67
C LYS A 157 3.65 -6.01 -23.20
N PRO A 158 4.83 -5.59 -22.71
CA PRO A 158 5.54 -4.48 -23.33
C PRO A 158 6.03 -4.91 -24.72
N ALA A 159 5.62 -4.18 -25.77
CA ALA A 159 6.21 -4.31 -27.09
C ALA A 159 7.55 -3.58 -27.12
N VAL A 160 8.61 -4.25 -26.68
CA VAL A 160 9.97 -3.73 -26.83
C VAL A 160 10.43 -3.96 -28.27
N ARG A 161 10.39 -2.92 -29.11
CA ARG A 161 11.14 -2.89 -30.39
C ARG A 161 12.55 -2.39 -30.11
N ILE A 162 13.50 -3.31 -29.94
CA ILE A 162 14.93 -2.97 -30.01
C ILE A 162 15.32 -3.00 -31.48
N ALA A 163 15.44 -1.82 -32.09
CA ALA A 163 16.08 -1.67 -33.40
C ALA A 163 17.59 -1.91 -33.21
N ARG A 164 18.08 -3.06 -33.69
CA ARG A 164 19.52 -3.33 -33.84
C ARG A 164 19.96 -2.73 -35.17
N THR A 165 20.75 -1.67 -35.12
CA THR A 165 21.58 -1.24 -36.26
C THR A 165 23.03 -1.60 -35.96
N SER A 166 23.50 -2.63 -36.66
CA SER A 166 24.91 -2.98 -36.78
C SER A 166 25.43 -2.45 -38.11
N THR A 167 26.45 -1.60 -38.07
CA THR A 167 27.36 -1.38 -39.21
C THR A 167 28.78 -1.28 -38.68
N SER A 168 29.64 -2.08 -39.29
CA SER A 168 31.05 -2.31 -39.02
C SER A 168 31.90 -1.71 -40.14
N VAL A 169 32.96 -0.97 -39.82
CA VAL A 169 34.26 -0.84 -40.53
C VAL A 169 35.16 -0.05 -39.55
N GLY A 170 36.44 -0.29 -39.25
CA GLY A 170 37.53 -1.08 -39.83
C GLY A 170 38.79 -0.19 -39.92
N ALA A 171 39.95 -0.70 -39.47
CA ALA A 171 41.36 -0.25 -39.71
C ALA A 171 42.11 0.57 -38.62
N GLU A 172 42.89 -0.16 -37.81
CA GLU A 172 44.36 -0.13 -37.61
C GLU A 172 45.17 1.18 -37.76
N HIS A 173 46.07 1.47 -36.80
CA HIS A 173 47.54 1.59 -37.00
C HIS A 173 48.35 1.77 -35.68
N ALA A 174 49.40 0.94 -35.59
CA ALA A 174 50.69 0.96 -34.88
C ALA A 174 51.05 1.91 -33.69
N ARG A 175 51.69 1.27 -32.68
CA ARG A 175 52.55 1.78 -31.58
C ARG A 175 53.98 2.13 -32.10
N PRO A 176 54.97 2.72 -31.35
CA PRO A 176 55.21 2.59 -29.88
C PRO A 176 55.88 3.76 -29.11
N GLY A 177 55.98 3.63 -27.77
CA GLY A 177 57.09 4.24 -26.99
C GLY A 177 56.77 4.87 -25.62
N SER A 178 57.13 4.15 -24.55
CA SER A 178 57.75 4.63 -23.28
C SER A 178 56.95 5.33 -22.15
N THR A 179 56.78 4.57 -21.05
CA THR A 179 57.00 4.87 -19.61
C THR A 179 56.48 6.15 -18.94
N GLY A 180 55.71 5.97 -17.86
CA GLY A 180 55.71 6.91 -16.72
C GLY A 180 54.36 7.10 -16.00
N ALA A 181 54.16 6.31 -14.93
CA ALA A 181 53.29 6.51 -13.77
C ALA A 181 52.29 7.71 -13.70
N SER A 182 51.00 7.39 -13.58
CA SER A 182 50.14 7.82 -12.46
C SER A 182 48.76 7.16 -12.54
N GLY A 183 48.39 6.44 -11.48
CA GLY A 183 47.11 5.78 -11.32
C GLY A 183 46.15 6.57 -10.41
N ALA A 184 44.87 6.52 -10.76
CA ALA A 184 43.64 6.72 -9.95
C ALA A 184 42.52 7.12 -10.93
N SER A 185 41.30 6.58 -10.97
CA SER A 185 40.58 5.66 -10.09
C SER A 185 39.31 5.22 -10.85
N SER A 186 39.11 3.93 -11.08
CA SER A 186 37.85 3.38 -11.61
C SER A 186 37.54 2.03 -10.97
N ALA A 187 37.42 2.02 -9.64
CA ALA A 187 37.19 0.80 -8.85
C ALA A 187 36.01 0.80 -7.83
N PRO A 188 35.01 1.71 -7.80
CA PRO A 188 33.95 1.60 -6.78
C PRO A 188 32.72 0.76 -7.19
N THR A 189 32.54 0.39 -8.47
CA THR A 189 31.23 -0.10 -8.94
C THR A 189 31.03 -1.61 -8.82
N GLN A 190 32.06 -2.44 -8.96
CA GLN A 190 31.91 -3.92 -8.94
C GLN A 190 31.81 -4.53 -7.54
N ARG A 191 32.31 -3.87 -6.49
CA ARG A 191 32.17 -4.36 -5.09
C ARG A 191 30.78 -4.11 -4.49
N ARG A 192 29.99 -3.15 -5.00
CA ARG A 192 28.64 -2.83 -4.49
C ARG A 192 27.55 -3.75 -5.04
N THR A 193 27.73 -4.36 -6.21
CA THR A 193 26.77 -5.30 -6.80
C THR A 193 26.83 -6.67 -6.12
N GLN A 194 28.02 -7.21 -5.90
CA GLN A 194 28.21 -8.51 -5.22
C GLN A 194 27.72 -8.50 -3.75
N LYS A 195 27.82 -7.36 -3.04
CA LYS A 195 27.34 -7.24 -1.65
C LYS A 195 25.80 -7.14 -1.56
N LYS A 196 25.12 -6.68 -2.61
CA LYS A 196 23.64 -6.64 -2.69
C LYS A 196 23.07 -8.02 -3.01
N GLU A 197 23.66 -8.76 -3.93
CA GLU A 197 23.24 -10.12 -4.29
C GLU A 197 23.37 -11.10 -3.12
N ALA A 198 24.47 -11.03 -2.35
CA ALA A 198 24.64 -11.83 -1.13
C ALA A 198 23.64 -11.47 -0.02
N GLY A 199 23.18 -10.21 0.03
CA GLY A 199 22.16 -9.75 0.99
C GLY A 199 20.76 -10.23 0.63
N GLU A 200 20.42 -10.24 -0.67
CA GLU A 200 19.14 -10.76 -1.16
C GLU A 200 19.03 -12.28 -1.01
N ALA A 201 20.11 -13.02 -1.27
CA ALA A 201 20.14 -14.47 -1.05
C ALA A 201 19.88 -14.85 0.42
N ARG A 202 20.46 -14.11 1.37
CA ARG A 202 20.22 -14.31 2.81
C ARG A 202 18.78 -14.00 3.24
N LYS A 203 18.17 -12.96 2.66
CA LYS A 203 16.76 -12.62 2.92
C LYS A 203 15.82 -13.69 2.37
N ARG A 204 16.08 -14.20 1.17
CA ARG A 204 15.28 -15.29 0.56
C ARG A 204 15.38 -16.58 1.40
N ALA A 205 16.58 -16.97 1.83
CA ALA A 205 16.77 -18.12 2.71
C ALA A 205 16.10 -17.97 4.09
N ALA A 206 16.07 -16.76 4.65
CA ALA A 206 15.38 -16.48 5.91
C ALA A 206 13.84 -16.57 5.77
N GLU A 207 13.29 -16.08 4.66
CA GLU A 207 11.86 -16.16 4.37
C GLU A 207 11.41 -17.60 4.08
N GLU A 208 12.22 -18.40 3.37
CA GLU A 208 11.94 -19.82 3.17
C GLU A 208 11.93 -20.61 4.50
N ARG A 209 12.87 -20.32 5.41
CA ARG A 209 12.87 -20.94 6.75
C ARG A 209 11.64 -20.56 7.57
N LYS A 210 11.20 -19.30 7.51
CA LYS A 210 9.96 -18.86 8.18
C LYS A 210 8.73 -19.54 7.60
N ARG A 211 8.66 -19.68 6.27
CA ARG A 211 7.57 -20.40 5.58
C ARG A 211 7.55 -21.87 5.98
N ALA A 212 8.70 -22.55 5.98
CA ALA A 212 8.80 -23.94 6.43
C ALA A 212 8.37 -24.13 7.89
N ALA A 213 8.75 -23.20 8.77
CA ALA A 213 8.33 -23.22 10.18
C ALA A 213 6.82 -22.97 10.34
N ALA A 214 6.24 -22.08 9.53
CA ALA A 214 4.81 -21.82 9.52
C ALA A 214 3.99 -23.04 9.05
N VAL A 215 4.48 -23.75 8.02
CA VAL A 215 3.86 -24.99 7.52
C VAL A 215 3.87 -26.07 8.61
N LYS A 216 5.02 -26.34 9.24
CA LYS A 216 5.09 -27.31 10.35
C LYS A 216 4.15 -26.97 11.51
N LYS A 217 4.02 -25.67 11.84
CA LYS A 217 3.11 -25.21 12.90
C LYS A 217 1.65 -25.42 12.53
N ALA A 218 1.29 -25.21 11.26
CA ALA A 218 -0.05 -25.45 10.75
C ALA A 218 -0.38 -26.95 10.75
N GLU A 219 0.54 -27.81 10.30
CA GLU A 219 0.38 -29.28 10.34
C GLU A 219 0.17 -29.78 11.77
N ALA A 220 0.99 -29.31 12.73
CA ALA A 220 0.83 -29.66 14.14
C ALA A 220 -0.47 -29.13 14.77
N ALA A 221 -1.07 -28.07 14.21
CA ALA A 221 -2.38 -27.58 14.64
C ALA A 221 -3.51 -28.46 14.08
N VAL A 222 -3.39 -28.91 12.82
CA VAL A 222 -4.34 -29.82 12.17
C VAL A 222 -4.38 -31.17 12.88
N GLU A 223 -3.23 -31.74 13.21
CA GLU A 223 -3.17 -33.03 13.94
C GLU A 223 -3.78 -32.93 15.33
N ARG A 224 -3.54 -31.83 16.06
CA ARG A 224 -4.20 -31.57 17.35
C ARG A 224 -5.71 -31.42 17.22
N ALA A 225 -6.19 -30.81 16.15
CA ALA A 225 -7.63 -30.70 15.87
C ALA A 225 -8.24 -32.06 15.55
N ARG A 226 -7.55 -32.91 14.78
CA ARG A 226 -7.97 -34.28 14.46
C ARG A 226 -8.08 -35.15 15.72
N HIS A 227 -7.07 -35.12 16.59
CA HIS A 227 -7.12 -35.86 17.85
C HIS A 227 -8.28 -35.43 18.75
N LYS A 228 -8.57 -34.12 18.82
CA LYS A 228 -9.73 -33.61 19.57
C LYS A 228 -11.07 -34.07 18.96
N MET A 229 -11.18 -34.07 17.64
CA MET A 229 -12.36 -34.57 16.94
C MET A 229 -12.62 -36.05 17.22
N LEU A 230 -11.58 -36.89 17.15
CA LEU A 230 -11.69 -38.32 17.45
C LEU A 230 -12.11 -38.56 18.90
N ALA A 231 -11.48 -37.87 19.86
CA ALA A 231 -11.86 -37.96 21.27
C ALA A 231 -13.32 -37.52 21.52
N ALA A 232 -13.78 -36.47 20.84
CA ALA A 232 -15.17 -36.02 20.93
C ALA A 232 -16.16 -37.02 20.32
N GLN A 233 -15.80 -37.66 19.20
CA GLN A 233 -16.62 -38.71 18.58
C GLN A 233 -16.75 -39.95 19.46
N GLU A 234 -15.65 -40.38 20.11
CA GLU A 234 -15.68 -41.50 21.04
C GLU A 234 -16.48 -41.22 22.31
N ALA A 235 -16.41 -39.99 22.83
CA ALA A 235 -17.24 -39.57 23.96
C ALA A 235 -18.74 -39.57 23.60
N LEU A 236 -19.07 -39.09 22.39
CA LEU A 236 -20.44 -39.10 21.88
C LEU A 236 -20.97 -40.53 21.67
N ARG A 237 -20.12 -41.45 21.18
CA ARG A 237 -20.48 -42.86 21.02
C ARG A 237 -20.74 -43.53 22.37
N ARG A 238 -19.87 -43.32 23.35
CA ARG A 238 -20.05 -43.85 24.72
C ARG A 238 -21.32 -43.32 25.39
N SER A 239 -21.69 -42.07 25.14
CA SER A 239 -22.94 -41.47 25.66
C SER A 239 -24.21 -42.00 24.98
N ARG A 240 -24.10 -42.72 23.86
CA ARG A 240 -25.24 -43.32 23.14
C ARG A 240 -25.42 -44.81 23.44
N GLU A 241 -24.38 -45.47 23.94
CA GLU A 241 -24.34 -46.92 24.22
C GLU A 241 -24.55 -47.25 25.71
N GLY A 242 -24.53 -46.26 26.60
CA GLY A 242 -24.88 -46.39 28.03
C GLY A 242 -26.13 -45.62 28.37
#